data_AF-A0A3A4WHR7-F1
#
_entry.id   AF-A0A3A4WHR7-F1
#
_cell.length_a   1.000
_cell.length_b   1.000
_cell.length_c   1.000
_cell.angle_alpha   90.00
_cell.angle_beta   90.00
_cell.angle_gamma   90.00
#
_symmetry.space_group_name_H-M   'P 1'
#
loop_
_entity.id
_entity.type
_entity.pdbx_description
1 polymer ?
#
loop_
_entity_poly.entity_id
_entity_poly.type
_entity_poly.pdbx_seq_one_letter_code
_entity_poly.pdbx_strand_id
1 'polypeptide(L)'
;MYRAVKGSSTRGPVALVAIAVLLLGIIVGTAQADLSVCTQHSANPAYFSPNGDKVQDATTISYTLAESAHVKLTILNSASATVRTLVSANRAASSVPYRVVFNGRDQSGRALPNGVYRYSLVCRNAKGTQTVSGRIVIDRIRPVLYGLGMSPGVFWPNGDGYRDVTSVKYRLSQTTLVGLRATTYSGKTVRYFSSVWQQPGTFARGWDGKNGSGTPLGFGSYRMIVSSRDLAGNSSRTTLGVYISPFSDIIREPATFRSHILSLINHKALSISGDGWFTGRADGTFAPSSYMRRGDLAVSLVKAFGWQNETASIAFSDLPTSSPLHKYAALAVEHGVMGYQNSTTKEFGAATPISAATAMIGIVKGMGLSSLAANIRAQDTATPSRNGYMVVAGNLGLRYSYTRIFPSRAYNRREMSLSLDKMLHLPAWKIDRMKALFGPAAAQPIVQTAKQKAVTNASRQLIGYPYVWGGESFSEGGFDCSGFVYYVFRTRLGYSIQRTSAAAGADNRYPRITRVSALRPADTVYFRAAGGNYINHTGIYLGNGYFIHSTRSRGGVSIDRFDPVNDSYWVEQFAGGRRIVR
;
A
#
# COMPACT_ATOMS: atom_id res chain seq x y z
N MET A 1 -53.17 31.50 3.27
CA MET A 1 -53.83 30.77 4.38
C MET A 1 -52.77 30.36 5.40
N TYR A 2 -53.01 30.74 6.67
CA TYR A 2 -52.36 30.39 7.96
C TYR A 2 -51.39 29.20 7.99
N ARG A 3 -50.28 29.16 8.77
CA ARG A 3 -50.10 29.59 10.18
C ARG A 3 -48.60 29.72 10.53
N ALA A 4 -48.27 30.68 11.40
CA ALA A 4 -46.98 30.83 12.10
C ALA A 4 -47.08 30.28 13.54
N VAL A 5 -45.93 30.07 14.22
CA VAL A 5 -45.60 30.58 15.58
C VAL A 5 -44.19 30.13 16.04
N LYS A 6 -43.38 31.16 16.33
CA LYS A 6 -42.36 31.42 17.39
C LYS A 6 -41.31 30.38 17.83
N GLY A 7 -40.09 30.92 18.02
CA GLY A 7 -39.12 30.53 19.04
C GLY A 7 -37.96 31.54 19.12
N SER A 8 -37.97 32.42 20.11
CA SER A 8 -37.08 33.58 20.30
C SER A 8 -35.79 33.28 21.08
N SER A 9 -34.78 34.11 20.79
CA SER A 9 -33.58 34.48 21.55
C SER A 9 -33.68 34.51 23.10
N THR A 10 -32.55 34.27 23.77
CA THR A 10 -31.77 35.30 24.51
C THR A 10 -30.54 34.71 25.24
N ARG A 11 -29.46 35.51 25.30
CA ARG A 11 -28.23 35.33 26.08
C ARG A 11 -28.39 35.99 27.46
N GLY A 12 -27.77 35.42 28.49
CA GLY A 12 -27.52 36.09 29.78
C GLY A 12 -26.68 35.21 30.73
N PRO A 13 -25.74 35.76 31.51
CA PRO A 13 -24.65 35.02 32.15
C PRO A 13 -25.00 34.55 33.57
N VAL A 14 -24.49 33.39 33.99
CA VAL A 14 -24.56 32.94 35.39
C VAL A 14 -23.20 33.14 36.05
N ALA A 15 -23.14 34.13 36.93
CA ALA A 15 -22.10 34.30 37.92
C ALA A 15 -22.16 33.16 38.94
N LEU A 16 -21.03 32.49 39.18
CA LEU A 16 -20.89 31.50 40.23
C LEU A 16 -20.65 32.22 41.57
N VAL A 17 -21.67 32.16 42.43
CA VAL A 17 -21.63 32.58 43.84
C VAL A 17 -20.80 31.56 44.61
N ALA A 18 -19.69 32.01 45.21
CA ALA A 18 -18.95 31.25 46.21
C ALA A 18 -19.47 31.61 47.60
N ILE A 19 -20.03 30.62 48.30
CA ILE A 19 -20.48 30.74 49.70
C ILE A 19 -19.23 30.67 50.59
N ALA A 20 -18.95 31.74 51.34
CA ALA A 20 -17.95 31.77 52.39
C ALA A 20 -18.59 31.31 53.71
N VAL A 21 -18.09 30.21 54.28
CA VAL A 21 -18.37 29.80 55.67
C VAL A 21 -17.16 30.20 56.49
N LEU A 22 -17.33 31.19 57.39
CA LEU A 22 -16.36 31.57 58.40
C LEU A 22 -16.36 30.51 59.52
N LEU A 23 -15.24 29.80 59.67
CA LEU A 23 -14.90 29.06 60.88
C LEU A 23 -13.66 29.72 61.49
N LEU A 24 -13.90 30.47 62.58
CA LEU A 24 -12.88 31.04 63.46
C LEU A 24 -12.22 29.90 64.25
N GLY A 25 -11.13 29.37 63.72
CA GLY A 25 -10.15 28.60 64.47
C GLY A 25 -8.87 29.40 64.61
N ILE A 26 -8.57 29.88 65.81
CA ILE A 26 -7.25 30.44 66.15
C ILE A 26 -6.27 29.27 66.11
N ILE A 27 -5.59 29.08 64.97
CA ILE A 27 -4.38 28.28 64.90
C ILE A 27 -3.23 29.25 65.13
N VAL A 28 -2.61 29.16 66.32
CA VAL A 28 -1.26 29.67 66.53
C VAL A 28 -0.33 28.78 65.69
N GLY A 29 -0.22 29.12 64.41
CA GLY A 29 0.77 28.55 63.52
C GLY A 29 2.06 29.32 63.74
N THR A 30 3.03 28.72 64.43
CA THR A 30 4.41 29.18 64.38
C THR A 30 4.80 29.38 62.92
N ALA A 31 5.20 30.59 62.54
CA ALA A 31 5.77 30.84 61.22
C ALA A 31 7.01 29.95 61.08
N GLN A 32 6.86 28.81 60.43
CA GLN A 32 7.98 27.97 60.06
C GLN A 32 8.83 28.81 59.10
N ALA A 33 10.04 29.16 59.52
CA ALA A 33 10.95 29.97 58.72
C ALA A 33 11.01 29.39 57.30
N ASP A 34 10.64 30.20 56.31
CA ASP A 34 10.61 29.76 54.92
C ASP A 34 12.05 29.43 54.49
N LEU A 35 12.35 28.13 54.43
CA LEU A 35 13.67 27.56 54.18
C LEU A 35 13.99 27.58 52.67
N SER A 36 13.72 28.71 52.02
CA SER A 36 13.88 28.93 50.58
C SER A 36 15.32 29.31 50.21
N VAL A 37 16.27 28.43 50.54
CA VAL A 37 17.71 28.64 50.33
C VAL A 37 18.10 28.47 48.85
N CYS A 38 17.61 27.38 48.24
CA CYS A 38 17.80 27.04 46.84
C CYS A 38 16.53 27.35 46.04
N THR A 39 16.65 28.29 45.11
CA THR A 39 15.54 28.82 44.32
C THR A 39 15.79 28.67 42.82
N GLN A 40 14.75 28.86 42.01
CA GLN A 40 14.81 28.87 40.54
C GLN A 40 15.53 27.67 39.89
N HIS A 41 15.42 26.49 40.50
CA HIS A 41 16.14 25.31 40.03
C HIS A 41 15.46 24.67 38.81
N SER A 42 16.24 24.24 37.82
CA SER A 42 15.72 23.53 36.64
C SER A 42 16.82 22.71 35.94
N ALA A 43 16.41 21.71 35.16
CA ALA A 43 17.28 21.04 34.19
C ALA A 43 16.79 21.35 32.77
N ASN A 44 17.69 21.88 31.93
CA ASN A 44 17.35 22.23 30.55
C ASN A 44 18.44 21.73 29.56
N PRO A 45 18.07 20.91 28.56
CA PRO A 45 16.77 20.25 28.41
C PRO A 45 16.56 19.16 29.47
N ALA A 46 15.31 18.92 29.88
CA ALA A 46 15.00 17.84 30.83
C ALA A 46 15.12 16.44 30.20
N TYR A 47 15.02 16.36 28.88
CA TYR A 47 15.24 15.17 28.07
C TYR A 47 16.49 15.40 27.22
N PHE A 48 17.40 14.43 27.13
CA PHE A 48 18.62 14.61 26.36
C PHE A 48 19.16 13.25 25.89
N SER A 49 19.91 13.26 24.80
CA SER A 49 20.38 12.07 24.07
C SER A 49 21.91 12.11 23.94
N PRO A 50 22.69 11.65 24.94
CA PRO A 50 24.15 11.71 24.90
C PRO A 50 24.72 10.71 23.88
N ASN A 51 24.77 11.13 22.61
CA ASN A 51 25.11 10.29 21.46
C ASN A 51 26.23 10.91 20.58
N GLY A 52 26.63 12.15 20.85
CA GLY A 52 27.71 12.88 20.19
C GLY A 52 27.30 13.64 18.92
N ASP A 53 26.01 13.74 18.61
CA ASP A 53 25.49 14.44 17.42
C ASP A 53 25.35 15.96 17.60
N LYS A 54 25.75 16.49 18.77
CA LYS A 54 25.68 17.88 19.21
C LYS A 54 24.26 18.39 19.43
N VAL A 55 23.24 17.54 19.39
CA VAL A 55 21.84 17.90 19.64
C VAL A 55 21.39 17.33 20.98
N GLN A 56 21.35 18.18 22.01
CA GLN A 56 20.96 17.77 23.36
C GLN A 56 21.80 16.61 23.90
N ASP A 57 23.12 16.66 23.72
CA ASP A 57 24.06 15.66 24.24
C ASP A 57 24.25 15.74 25.77
N ALA A 58 23.78 16.82 26.39
CA ALA A 58 23.88 17.06 27.82
C ALA A 58 22.67 17.88 28.31
N THR A 59 22.43 17.84 29.61
CA THR A 59 21.52 18.75 30.31
C THR A 59 22.30 19.71 31.20
N THR A 60 21.83 20.95 31.31
CA THR A 60 22.38 21.93 32.26
C THR A 60 21.40 22.09 33.41
N ILE A 61 21.86 21.75 34.61
CA ILE A 61 21.12 21.99 35.85
C ILE A 61 21.49 23.40 36.32
N SER A 62 20.48 24.26 36.45
CA SER A 62 20.62 25.63 36.91
C SER A 62 19.93 25.82 38.26
N TYR A 63 20.48 26.62 39.17
CA TYR A 63 19.85 26.98 40.46
C TYR A 63 20.43 28.31 40.99
N THR A 64 19.64 29.06 41.76
CA THR A 64 20.08 30.27 42.50
C THR A 64 20.13 30.00 43.99
N LEU A 65 20.89 30.83 44.71
CA LEU A 65 21.03 30.75 46.16
C LEU A 65 20.62 32.07 46.80
N ALA A 66 19.58 32.05 47.63
CA ALA A 66 19.17 33.23 48.41
C ALA A 66 20.22 33.59 49.47
N GLU A 67 20.89 32.57 50.03
CA GLU A 67 21.94 32.71 51.04
C GLU A 67 23.09 31.73 50.75
N SER A 68 24.28 32.04 51.28
CA SER A 68 25.43 31.15 51.19
C SER A 68 25.12 29.81 51.86
N ALA A 69 25.42 28.71 51.18
CA ALA A 69 25.08 27.36 51.63
C ALA A 69 26.09 26.32 51.14
N HIS A 70 26.21 25.22 51.88
CA HIS A 70 26.85 24.02 51.37
C HIS A 70 25.89 23.32 50.41
N VAL A 71 26.27 23.25 49.13
CA VAL A 71 25.47 22.65 48.06
C VAL A 71 25.99 21.26 47.72
N LYS A 72 25.10 20.27 47.76
CA LYS A 72 25.32 18.93 47.24
C LYS A 72 24.32 18.65 46.11
N LEU A 73 24.82 18.60 44.88
CA LEU A 73 24.05 18.26 43.68
C LEU A 73 24.41 16.84 43.23
N THR A 74 23.44 15.94 43.27
CA THR A 74 23.59 14.53 42.91
C THR A 74 22.60 14.12 41.83
N ILE A 75 22.96 13.14 41.01
CA ILE A 75 22.06 12.45 40.09
C ILE A 75 21.69 11.11 40.72
N LEU A 76 20.39 10.84 40.78
CA LEU A 76 19.79 9.65 41.33
C LEU A 76 19.12 8.84 40.22
N ASN A 77 19.22 7.51 40.29
CA ASN A 77 18.45 6.61 39.44
C ASN A 77 17.01 6.40 39.95
N SER A 78 16.24 5.53 39.30
CA SER A 78 14.84 5.22 39.69
C SER A 78 14.71 4.57 41.07
N ALA A 79 15.76 3.94 41.59
CA ALA A 79 15.82 3.38 42.94
C ALA A 79 16.33 4.39 43.99
N SER A 80 16.42 5.68 43.62
CA SER A 80 16.97 6.76 44.46
C SER A 80 18.45 6.58 44.84
N ALA A 81 19.17 5.65 44.21
CA ALA A 81 20.60 5.48 44.43
C ALA A 81 21.38 6.57 43.67
N THR A 82 22.41 7.12 44.30
CA THR A 82 23.29 8.11 43.68
C THR A 82 24.15 7.46 42.61
N VAL A 83 24.03 7.92 41.37
CA VAL A 83 24.86 7.47 40.24
C VAL A 83 25.99 8.44 39.92
N ARG A 84 25.86 9.71 40.35
CA ARG A 84 26.90 10.73 40.19
C ARG A 84 26.72 11.88 41.18
N THR A 85 27.81 12.37 41.74
CA THR A 85 27.85 13.66 42.45
C THR A 85 28.47 14.70 41.52
N LEU A 86 27.74 15.78 41.24
CA LEU A 86 28.18 16.86 40.35
C LEU A 86 28.78 18.05 41.11
N VAL A 87 28.25 18.33 42.30
CA VAL A 87 28.74 19.39 43.19
C VAL A 87 28.67 18.89 44.63
N SER A 88 29.71 19.19 45.41
CA SER A 88 29.70 19.10 46.87
C SER A 88 30.64 20.18 47.41
N ALA A 89 30.13 21.40 47.56
CA ALA A 89 30.95 22.56 47.90
C ALA A 89 30.12 23.68 48.53
N ASN A 90 30.79 24.54 49.30
CA ASN A 90 30.23 25.82 49.72
C ASN A 90 30.08 26.75 48.51
N ARG A 91 28.91 27.38 48.39
CA ARG A 91 28.58 28.35 47.34
C ARG A 91 28.02 29.62 47.99
N ALA A 92 28.38 30.77 47.45
CA ALA A 92 27.90 32.06 47.91
C ALA A 92 26.44 32.28 47.50
N ALA A 93 25.74 33.17 48.22
CA ALA A 93 24.46 33.70 47.76
C ALA A 93 24.62 34.31 46.35
N SER A 94 23.69 34.00 45.45
CA SER A 94 23.69 34.54 44.10
C SER A 94 22.30 34.50 43.48
N SER A 95 21.88 35.65 42.97
CA SER A 95 20.72 35.79 42.07
C SER A 95 21.04 35.39 40.63
N VAL A 96 22.32 35.23 40.28
CA VAL A 96 22.75 34.68 38.99
C VAL A 96 22.80 33.15 39.11
N PRO A 97 22.13 32.39 38.23
CA PRO A 97 22.09 30.94 38.36
C PRO A 97 23.46 30.28 38.24
N TYR A 98 23.81 29.43 39.21
CA TYR A 98 24.86 28.43 39.05
C TYR A 98 24.44 27.44 37.98
N ARG A 99 25.34 27.13 37.04
CA ARG A 99 25.08 26.20 35.93
C ARG A 99 26.03 25.01 35.99
N VAL A 100 25.46 23.81 36.03
CA VAL A 100 26.22 22.55 36.14
C VAL A 100 25.79 21.62 35.03
N VAL A 101 26.75 21.21 34.20
CA VAL A 101 26.50 20.33 33.06
C VAL A 101 26.54 18.87 33.48
N PHE A 102 25.53 18.10 33.06
CA PHE A 102 25.48 16.66 33.19
C PHE A 102 25.41 16.01 31.81
N ASN A 103 26.44 15.23 31.48
CA ASN A 103 26.61 14.58 30.17
C ASN A 103 26.08 13.13 30.12
N GLY A 104 25.29 12.70 31.10
CA GLY A 104 24.71 11.35 31.12
C GLY A 104 25.70 10.22 31.44
N ARG A 105 26.84 10.54 32.06
CA ARG A 105 27.82 9.55 32.55
C ARG A 105 27.78 9.44 34.07
N ASP A 106 28.05 8.25 34.60
CA ASP A 106 28.16 7.98 36.04
C ASP A 106 29.48 8.53 36.64
N GLN A 107 29.69 8.30 37.93
CA GLN A 107 30.90 8.74 38.65
C GLN A 107 32.20 8.17 38.05
N SER A 108 32.16 6.99 37.43
CA SER A 108 33.30 6.33 36.78
C SER A 108 33.48 6.74 35.31
N GLY A 109 32.63 7.65 34.80
CA GLY A 109 32.63 8.08 33.42
C GLY A 109 31.93 7.13 32.44
N ARG A 110 31.28 6.06 32.91
CA ARG A 110 30.52 5.15 32.04
C ARG A 110 29.20 5.78 31.65
N ALA A 111 28.76 5.53 30.43
CA ALA A 111 27.48 6.04 29.95
C ALA A 111 26.32 5.37 30.70
N LEU A 112 25.41 6.18 31.23
CA LEU A 112 24.23 5.67 31.92
C LEU A 112 23.23 5.09 30.91
N PRO A 113 22.48 4.03 31.27
CA PRO A 113 21.40 3.49 30.45
C PRO A 113 20.27 4.51 30.20
N ASN A 114 19.49 4.28 29.15
CA ASN A 114 18.28 5.05 28.92
C ASN A 114 17.32 4.87 30.10
N GLY A 115 16.68 5.94 30.55
CA GLY A 115 15.82 5.88 31.71
C GLY A 115 15.53 7.24 32.32
N VAL A 116 14.69 7.20 33.36
CA VAL A 116 14.34 8.38 34.16
C VAL A 116 15.28 8.47 35.35
N TYR A 117 15.88 9.65 35.49
CA TYR A 117 16.75 10.04 36.59
C TYR A 117 16.16 11.27 37.29
N ARG A 118 16.67 11.58 38.47
CA ARG A 118 16.40 12.85 39.15
C ARG A 118 17.71 13.49 39.55
N TYR A 119 17.81 14.81 39.45
CA TYR A 119 18.81 15.50 40.24
C TYR A 119 18.23 15.78 41.63
N SER A 120 19.05 15.61 42.67
CA SER A 120 18.77 16.03 44.04
C SER A 120 19.75 17.12 44.43
N LEU A 121 19.22 18.28 44.77
CA LEU A 121 19.95 19.48 45.15
C LEU A 121 19.67 19.73 46.64
N VAL A 122 20.67 19.44 47.47
CA VAL A 122 20.64 19.64 48.91
C VAL A 122 21.42 20.90 49.25
N CYS A 123 20.79 21.84 49.93
CA CYS A 123 21.35 23.14 50.28
C CYS A 123 21.26 23.32 51.80
N ARG A 124 22.41 23.35 52.46
CA ARG A 124 22.51 23.42 53.92
C ARG A 124 23.17 24.73 54.35
N ASN A 125 22.50 25.48 55.20
CA ASN A 125 23.03 26.68 55.85
C ASN A 125 22.70 26.66 57.36
N ALA A 126 22.96 27.76 58.06
CA ALA A 126 22.68 27.88 59.50
C ALA A 126 21.19 27.77 59.86
N LYS A 127 20.28 28.06 58.90
CA LYS A 127 18.82 27.99 59.11
C LYS A 127 18.27 26.58 58.94
N GLY A 128 19.02 25.67 58.32
CA GLY A 128 18.63 24.27 58.14
C GLY A 128 19.08 23.68 56.80
N THR A 129 18.43 22.58 56.40
CA THR A 129 18.71 21.89 55.13
C THR A 129 17.45 21.87 54.26
N GLN A 130 17.53 22.42 53.06
CA GLN A 130 16.51 22.29 52.02
C GLN A 130 16.94 21.24 51.00
N THR A 131 16.02 20.37 50.58
CA THR A 131 16.25 19.44 49.46
C THR A 131 15.21 19.67 48.39
N VAL A 132 15.66 19.97 47.18
CA VAL A 132 14.82 20.10 46.00
C VAL A 132 15.28 19.14 44.92
N SER A 133 14.38 18.76 44.02
CA SER A 133 14.71 17.80 42.96
C SER A 133 14.01 18.15 41.66
N GLY A 134 14.53 17.63 40.56
CA GLY A 134 13.91 17.73 39.25
C GLY A 134 14.22 16.54 38.38
N ARG A 135 13.33 16.27 37.41
CA ARG A 135 13.39 15.12 36.53
C ARG A 135 14.39 15.34 35.39
N ILE A 136 15.17 14.31 35.10
CA ILE A 136 16.05 14.22 33.93
C ILE A 136 15.75 12.90 33.22
N VAL A 137 15.75 12.88 31.89
CA VAL A 137 15.51 11.68 31.10
C VAL A 137 16.63 11.52 30.09
N ILE A 138 17.29 10.35 30.13
CA ILE A 138 18.27 9.94 29.12
C ILE A 138 17.55 9.04 28.12
N ASP A 139 17.51 9.45 26.86
CA ASP A 139 16.92 8.66 25.78
C ASP A 139 17.74 8.79 24.50
N ARG A 140 18.21 7.67 23.97
CA ARG A 140 19.01 7.59 22.73
C ARG A 140 18.29 6.86 21.59
N ILE A 141 17.00 6.57 21.75
CA ILE A 141 16.21 5.80 20.79
C ILE A 141 15.51 6.75 19.82
N ARG A 142 15.74 6.57 18.52
CA ARG A 142 15.09 7.40 17.50
C ARG A 142 13.57 7.15 17.48
N PRO A 143 12.75 8.20 17.27
CA PRO A 143 11.30 8.05 17.11
C PRO A 143 10.96 7.22 15.87
N VAL A 144 10.03 6.27 16.03
CA VAL A 144 9.50 5.40 14.97
C VAL A 144 8.08 5.84 14.59
N LEU A 145 7.84 6.03 13.30
CA LEU A 145 6.53 6.33 12.75
C LEU A 145 5.86 5.04 12.28
N TYR A 146 4.76 4.66 12.93
CA TYR A 146 4.01 3.45 12.57
C TYR A 146 3.00 3.72 11.46
N GLY A 147 2.73 2.69 10.64
CA GLY A 147 1.69 2.78 9.59
C GLY A 147 1.97 3.81 8.51
N LEU A 148 3.19 4.35 8.45
CA LEU A 148 3.57 5.44 7.57
C LEU A 148 3.31 5.10 6.09
N GLY A 149 2.58 5.98 5.39
CA GLY A 149 2.29 5.82 3.97
C GLY A 149 1.54 7.01 3.36
N MET A 150 1.54 7.10 2.04
CA MET A 150 0.71 8.02 1.26
C MET A 150 -0.56 7.29 0.83
N SER A 151 -1.72 7.94 0.91
CA SER A 151 -2.97 7.38 0.41
C SER A 151 -3.91 8.49 -0.07
N PRO A 152 -4.41 8.42 -1.33
CA PRO A 152 -3.91 7.53 -2.38
C PRO A 152 -2.46 7.93 -2.78
N GLY A 153 -1.58 6.97 -3.09
CA GLY A 153 -0.20 7.32 -3.48
C GLY A 153 -0.04 7.77 -4.93
N VAL A 154 -1.12 7.68 -5.73
CA VAL A 154 -1.31 8.41 -6.99
C VAL A 154 -2.49 9.34 -6.77
N PHE A 155 -2.41 10.60 -7.18
CA PHE A 155 -3.50 11.57 -7.04
C PHE A 155 -3.61 12.56 -8.21
N TRP A 156 -4.76 13.24 -8.35
CA TRP A 156 -5.17 14.00 -9.53
C TRP A 156 -5.89 15.28 -9.07
N PRO A 157 -5.18 16.38 -8.81
CA PRO A 157 -5.77 17.59 -8.26
C PRO A 157 -6.48 18.42 -9.35
N ASN A 158 -7.56 17.88 -9.94
CA ASN A 158 -8.36 18.55 -10.99
C ASN A 158 -9.59 19.29 -10.43
N GLY A 159 -9.90 19.13 -9.15
CA GLY A 159 -11.01 19.78 -8.46
C GLY A 159 -12.35 19.08 -8.63
N ASP A 160 -12.39 17.81 -9.06
CA ASP A 160 -13.62 17.06 -9.28
C ASP A 160 -14.17 16.35 -8.02
N GLY A 161 -13.49 16.51 -6.88
CA GLY A 161 -13.81 15.90 -5.59
C GLY A 161 -13.33 14.45 -5.46
N TYR A 162 -12.78 13.85 -6.52
CA TYR A 162 -12.30 12.48 -6.52
C TYR A 162 -10.76 12.44 -6.55
N ARG A 163 -10.19 12.15 -5.38
CA ARG A 163 -8.74 12.01 -5.21
C ARG A 163 -7.93 13.23 -5.67
N ASP A 164 -8.51 14.41 -5.46
CA ASP A 164 -7.82 15.70 -5.55
C ASP A 164 -6.71 15.88 -4.52
N VAL A 165 -6.78 15.10 -3.45
CA VAL A 165 -5.89 15.20 -2.31
C VAL A 165 -5.31 13.82 -2.00
N THR A 166 -4.00 13.78 -1.86
CA THR A 166 -3.30 12.66 -1.22
C THR A 166 -3.06 12.97 0.25
N SER A 167 -3.06 11.97 1.12
CA SER A 167 -2.76 12.16 2.54
C SER A 167 -1.58 11.32 2.97
N VAL A 168 -0.62 11.93 3.66
CA VAL A 168 0.35 11.19 4.46
C VAL A 168 -0.32 10.76 5.76
N LYS A 169 -0.28 9.47 6.07
CA LYS A 169 -0.86 8.88 7.29
C LYS A 169 0.23 8.23 8.12
N TYR A 170 0.20 8.42 9.44
CA TYR A 170 1.16 7.84 10.38
C TYR A 170 0.60 7.79 11.81
N ARG A 171 1.20 6.96 12.66
CA ARG A 171 0.90 6.85 14.09
C ARG A 171 2.16 7.06 14.93
N LEU A 172 2.01 7.85 16.00
CA LEU A 172 3.03 8.16 16.99
C LEU A 172 2.76 7.40 18.29
N SER A 173 3.81 6.86 18.92
CA SER A 173 3.75 6.27 20.27
C SER A 173 4.20 7.23 21.37
N GLN A 174 4.81 8.36 21.00
CA GLN A 174 5.34 9.36 21.91
C GLN A 174 5.22 10.76 21.34
N THR A 175 5.30 11.78 22.19
CA THR A 175 5.33 13.18 21.78
C THR A 175 6.51 13.43 20.83
N THR A 176 6.21 13.89 19.63
CA THR A 176 7.18 13.97 18.54
C THR A 176 6.95 15.24 17.73
N LEU A 177 8.00 16.00 17.44
CA LEU A 177 7.99 17.08 16.47
C LEU A 177 8.01 16.44 15.07
N VAL A 178 6.91 16.57 14.33
CA VAL A 178 6.79 16.03 12.97
C VAL A 178 6.85 17.16 11.95
N GLY A 179 7.77 17.04 11.01
CA GLY A 179 7.94 17.96 9.88
C GLY A 179 7.60 17.27 8.57
N LEU A 180 6.86 17.97 7.70
CA LEU A 180 6.44 17.47 6.40
C LEU A 180 6.86 18.43 5.30
N ARG A 181 7.50 17.89 4.25
CA ARG A 181 7.77 18.63 3.01
C ARG A 181 7.65 17.75 1.78
N ALA A 182 7.05 18.28 0.73
CA ALA A 182 7.06 17.68 -0.59
C ALA A 182 8.29 18.16 -1.39
N THR A 183 8.91 17.25 -2.12
CA THR A 183 10.12 17.49 -2.92
C THR A 183 10.01 16.83 -4.30
N THR A 184 10.75 17.34 -5.27
CA THR A 184 11.04 16.63 -6.53
C THR A 184 11.96 15.43 -6.26
N TYR A 185 12.14 14.55 -7.25
CA TYR A 185 13.12 13.45 -7.14
C TYR A 185 14.57 13.93 -7.10
N SER A 186 14.87 15.10 -7.66
CA SER A 186 16.17 15.77 -7.52
C SER A 186 16.39 16.38 -6.13
N GLY A 187 15.39 16.34 -5.24
CA GLY A 187 15.50 16.82 -3.86
C GLY A 187 15.10 18.29 -3.65
N LYS A 188 14.69 19.00 -4.72
CA LYS A 188 14.18 20.39 -4.61
C LYS A 188 12.88 20.39 -3.82
N THR A 189 12.80 21.19 -2.76
CA THR A 189 11.55 21.36 -1.99
C THR A 189 10.54 22.16 -2.80
N VAL A 190 9.33 21.62 -2.93
CA VAL A 190 8.21 22.24 -3.65
C VAL A 190 7.11 22.71 -2.70
N ARG A 191 6.98 22.09 -1.52
CA ARG A 191 6.06 22.56 -0.48
C ARG A 191 6.56 22.19 0.91
N TYR A 192 6.40 23.12 1.84
CA TYR A 192 6.62 22.92 3.28
C TYR A 192 5.27 23.05 4.00
N PHE A 193 4.92 22.10 4.87
CA PHE A 193 3.59 22.08 5.52
C PHE A 193 3.59 22.60 6.97
N SER A 194 4.77 22.96 7.50
CA SER A 194 5.11 23.22 8.91
C SER A 194 5.59 21.98 9.68
N SER A 195 6.34 22.26 10.76
CA SER A 195 6.76 21.26 11.75
C SER A 195 6.00 21.52 13.04
N VAL A 196 5.35 20.49 13.58
CA VAL A 196 4.42 20.64 14.71
C VAL A 196 4.70 19.56 15.75
N TRP A 197 4.73 19.94 17.02
CA TRP A 197 4.75 18.99 18.13
C TRP A 197 3.40 18.30 18.23
N GLN A 198 3.43 16.97 18.14
CA GLN A 198 2.25 16.14 18.16
C GLN A 198 2.33 15.14 19.30
N GLN A 199 1.22 14.97 20.02
CA GLN A 199 1.07 13.97 21.07
C GLN A 199 0.91 12.56 20.47
N PRO A 200 1.05 11.47 21.27
CA PRO A 200 0.76 10.12 20.80
C PRO A 200 -0.63 10.03 20.16
N GLY A 201 -0.73 9.35 19.01
CA GLY A 201 -1.97 9.30 18.24
C GLY A 201 -1.78 8.98 16.77
N THR A 202 -2.88 8.94 16.03
CA THR A 202 -2.90 8.73 14.57
C THR A 202 -3.17 10.06 13.86
N PHE A 203 -2.37 10.36 12.85
CA PHE A 203 -2.40 11.62 12.13
C PHE A 203 -2.52 11.39 10.63
N ALA A 204 -3.21 12.31 9.97
CA ALA A 204 -3.27 12.40 8.52
C ALA A 204 -3.08 13.86 8.10
N ARG A 205 -2.26 14.11 7.07
CA ARG A 205 -2.10 15.44 6.47
C ARG A 205 -2.28 15.38 4.98
N GLY A 206 -3.26 16.12 4.47
CA GLY A 206 -3.58 16.22 3.05
C GLY A 206 -2.59 17.11 2.28
N TRP A 207 -2.40 16.77 1.01
CA TRP A 207 -1.73 17.56 -0.01
C TRP A 207 -2.50 17.49 -1.32
N ASP A 208 -2.81 18.66 -1.87
CA ASP A 208 -3.56 18.92 -3.10
C ASP A 208 -2.65 19.13 -4.33
N GLY A 209 -1.37 18.78 -4.25
CA GLY A 209 -0.43 18.89 -5.37
C GLY A 209 -0.01 20.32 -5.71
N LYS A 210 -0.39 21.31 -4.90
CA LYS A 210 0.10 22.69 -5.06
C LYS A 210 1.42 22.89 -4.33
N ASN A 211 2.24 23.82 -4.82
CA ASN A 211 3.48 24.27 -4.18
C ASN A 211 3.18 25.23 -2.99
N GLY A 212 4.23 25.85 -2.43
CA GLY A 212 4.09 26.82 -1.33
C GLY A 212 3.33 28.12 -1.67
N SER A 213 3.29 28.53 -2.95
CA SER A 213 2.53 29.70 -3.43
C SER A 213 1.10 29.36 -3.84
N GLY A 214 0.65 28.11 -3.65
CA GLY A 214 -0.67 27.65 -4.10
C GLY A 214 -0.75 27.35 -5.60
N THR A 215 0.37 27.39 -6.33
CA THR A 215 0.42 27.05 -7.75
C THR A 215 0.39 25.52 -7.92
N PRO A 216 -0.48 24.97 -8.79
CA PRO A 216 -0.45 23.55 -9.13
C PRO A 216 0.92 23.11 -9.65
N LEU A 217 1.41 21.98 -9.16
CA LEU A 217 2.64 21.39 -9.67
C LEU A 217 2.35 20.57 -10.93
N GLY A 218 3.36 20.50 -11.81
CA GLY A 218 3.30 19.66 -12.99
C GLY A 218 3.12 18.18 -12.65
N PHE A 219 2.64 17.42 -13.62
CA PHE A 219 2.48 15.98 -13.48
C PHE A 219 3.84 15.29 -13.34
N GLY A 220 3.89 14.24 -12.53
CA GLY A 220 5.14 13.53 -12.30
C GLY A 220 5.26 12.92 -10.92
N SER A 221 6.41 12.29 -10.69
CA SER A 221 6.73 11.69 -9.41
C SER A 221 7.31 12.74 -8.45
N TYR A 222 6.79 12.76 -7.23
CA TYR A 222 7.25 13.57 -6.11
C TYR A 222 7.57 12.69 -4.89
N ARG A 223 8.20 13.30 -3.90
CA ARG A 223 8.60 12.68 -2.64
C ARG A 223 8.07 13.48 -1.46
N MET A 224 7.33 12.85 -0.57
CA MET A 224 6.99 13.39 0.75
C MET A 224 8.07 12.99 1.73
N ILE A 225 8.81 13.96 2.26
CA ILE A 225 9.79 13.74 3.33
C ILE A 225 9.09 14.00 4.66
N VAL A 226 9.09 12.97 5.51
CA VAL A 226 8.58 13.02 6.88
C VAL A 226 9.77 12.96 7.83
N SER A 227 10.05 14.07 8.49
CA SER A 227 11.04 14.13 9.57
C SER A 227 10.35 14.05 10.92
N SER A 228 10.96 13.37 11.87
CA SER A 228 10.48 13.28 13.24
C SER A 228 11.62 13.52 14.21
N ARG A 229 11.34 14.22 15.31
CA ARG A 229 12.28 14.49 16.41
C ARG A 229 11.57 14.35 17.75
N ASP A 230 12.12 13.59 18.68
CA ASP A 230 11.54 13.45 20.02
C ASP A 230 11.99 14.56 20.99
N LEU A 231 11.55 14.48 22.24
CA LEU A 231 11.89 15.45 23.29
C LEU A 231 13.39 15.45 23.65
N ALA A 232 14.09 14.33 23.47
CA ALA A 232 15.52 14.17 23.77
C ALA A 232 16.44 14.55 22.60
N GLY A 233 15.86 14.96 21.46
CA GLY A 233 16.60 15.39 20.29
C GLY A 233 16.82 14.32 19.23
N ASN A 234 16.49 13.05 19.51
CA ASN A 234 16.71 11.98 18.55
C ASN A 234 15.81 12.20 17.34
N SER A 235 16.40 12.10 16.15
CA SER A 235 15.72 12.40 14.89
C SER A 235 15.70 11.22 13.93
N SER A 236 14.63 11.09 13.16
CA SER A 236 14.53 10.16 12.04
C SER A 236 13.89 10.83 10.82
N ARG A 237 14.16 10.28 9.63
CA ARG A 237 13.61 10.80 8.37
C ARG A 237 13.19 9.64 7.48
N THR A 238 11.97 9.69 6.98
CA THR A 238 11.46 8.73 5.98
C THR A 238 10.98 9.47 4.75
N THR A 239 11.17 8.88 3.57
CA THR A 239 10.70 9.42 2.30
C THR A 239 9.61 8.52 1.74
N LEU A 240 8.50 9.12 1.31
CA LEU A 240 7.39 8.44 0.67
C LEU A 240 7.24 8.90 -0.78
N GLY A 241 7.06 7.96 -1.71
CA GLY A 241 6.74 8.27 -3.10
C GLY A 241 5.28 8.65 -3.27
N VAL A 242 5.03 9.64 -4.12
CA VAL A 242 3.69 10.05 -4.55
C VAL A 242 3.73 10.51 -6.00
N TYR A 243 2.68 10.25 -6.77
CA TYR A 243 2.58 10.66 -8.18
C TYR A 243 1.40 11.61 -8.38
N ILE A 244 1.66 12.76 -9.01
CA ILE A 244 0.63 13.66 -9.53
C ILE A 244 0.38 13.23 -10.98
N SER A 245 -0.81 12.70 -11.25
CA SER A 245 -1.15 12.13 -12.56
C SER A 245 -1.76 13.19 -13.49
N PRO A 246 -1.37 13.23 -14.78
CA PRO A 246 -2.06 14.03 -15.81
C PRO A 246 -3.43 13.46 -16.15
N PHE A 247 -3.64 12.17 -15.88
CA PHE A 247 -4.81 11.44 -16.33
C PHE A 247 -5.82 11.32 -15.21
N SER A 248 -6.85 12.17 -15.15
CA SER A 248 -8.10 11.89 -14.39
C SER A 248 -8.77 10.58 -14.83
N ASP A 249 -8.35 10.06 -15.98
CA ASP A 249 -9.22 9.35 -16.91
C ASP A 249 -9.21 7.83 -16.82
N ILE A 250 -8.58 7.20 -15.83
CA ILE A 250 -8.58 5.72 -15.76
C ILE A 250 -9.44 5.18 -14.62
N ILE A 251 -9.97 6.03 -13.74
CA ILE A 251 -11.08 5.62 -12.86
C ILE A 251 -12.42 6.09 -13.44
N ARG A 252 -12.47 7.28 -14.04
CA ARG A 252 -13.53 7.71 -14.96
C ARG A 252 -12.95 7.82 -16.37
N GLU A 253 -13.04 6.78 -17.19
CA GLU A 253 -12.91 7.01 -18.63
C GLU A 253 -13.96 8.07 -18.99
N PRO A 254 -13.61 9.18 -19.68
CA PRO A 254 -14.59 10.16 -20.13
C PRO A 254 -15.74 9.40 -20.76
N ALA A 255 -16.98 9.73 -20.40
CA ALA A 255 -18.14 8.96 -20.84
C ALA A 255 -18.14 8.75 -22.37
N THR A 256 -17.59 9.71 -23.12
CA THR A 256 -17.32 9.71 -24.55
C THR A 256 -16.25 8.71 -25.02
N PHE A 257 -15.13 8.57 -24.30
CA PHE A 257 -14.11 7.56 -24.60
C PHE A 257 -14.64 6.17 -24.28
N ARG A 258 -15.26 6.00 -23.10
CA ARG A 258 -15.91 4.75 -22.72
C ARG A 258 -17.00 4.37 -23.71
N SER A 259 -17.83 5.32 -24.14
CA SER A 259 -18.89 5.07 -25.12
C SER A 259 -18.31 4.75 -26.50
N HIS A 260 -17.23 5.41 -26.91
CA HIS A 260 -16.54 5.11 -28.17
C HIS A 260 -15.92 3.71 -28.15
N ILE A 261 -15.20 3.35 -27.09
CA ILE A 261 -14.67 2.01 -26.88
C ILE A 261 -15.80 0.98 -26.83
N LEU A 262 -16.86 1.22 -26.06
CA LEU A 262 -18.00 0.31 -26.01
C LEU A 262 -18.71 0.21 -27.35
N SER A 263 -18.78 1.29 -28.13
CA SER A 263 -19.35 1.31 -29.48
C SER A 263 -18.52 0.48 -30.45
N LEU A 264 -17.19 0.61 -30.44
CA LEU A 264 -16.28 -0.22 -31.25
C LEU A 264 -16.41 -1.70 -30.89
N ILE A 265 -16.45 -2.02 -29.59
CA ILE A 265 -16.64 -3.40 -29.13
C ILE A 265 -18.03 -3.89 -29.54
N ASN A 266 -19.05 -3.04 -29.47
CA ASN A 266 -20.41 -3.39 -29.86
C ASN A 266 -20.53 -3.64 -31.37
N HIS A 267 -19.91 -2.81 -32.20
CA HIS A 267 -19.86 -2.99 -33.64
C HIS A 267 -19.20 -4.33 -34.01
N LYS A 268 -18.05 -4.65 -33.40
CA LYS A 268 -17.40 -5.97 -33.58
C LYS A 268 -18.26 -7.13 -33.10
N ALA A 269 -18.92 -6.97 -31.95
CA ALA A 269 -19.80 -7.99 -31.41
C ALA A 269 -21.02 -8.25 -32.32
N LEU A 270 -21.57 -7.19 -32.93
CA LEU A 270 -22.64 -7.31 -33.92
C LEU A 270 -22.16 -8.01 -35.20
N SER A 271 -20.95 -7.71 -35.67
CA SER A 271 -20.34 -8.39 -36.83
C SER A 271 -20.26 -9.91 -36.61
N ILE A 272 -19.66 -10.36 -35.49
CA ILE A 272 -19.51 -11.79 -35.18
C ILE A 272 -20.86 -12.46 -34.90
N SER A 273 -21.80 -11.72 -34.31
CA SER A 273 -23.17 -12.20 -34.19
C SER A 273 -23.81 -12.43 -35.56
N GLY A 274 -23.54 -11.56 -36.54
CA GLY A 274 -23.99 -11.71 -37.93
C GLY A 274 -23.43 -12.97 -38.60
N ASP A 275 -22.21 -13.38 -38.23
CA ASP A 275 -21.59 -14.63 -38.71
C ASP A 275 -22.24 -15.88 -38.09
N GLY A 276 -23.21 -15.73 -37.16
CA GLY A 276 -23.99 -16.82 -36.59
C GLY A 276 -23.35 -17.54 -35.39
N TRP A 277 -22.34 -16.94 -34.74
CA TRP A 277 -21.55 -17.56 -33.65
C TRP A 277 -22.22 -17.47 -32.29
N PHE A 278 -23.30 -16.72 -32.20
CA PHE A 278 -24.15 -16.61 -31.03
C PHE A 278 -25.58 -16.98 -31.41
N THR A 279 -26.28 -17.59 -30.46
CA THR A 279 -27.74 -17.69 -30.50
C THR A 279 -28.33 -16.28 -30.43
N GLY A 280 -29.09 -15.87 -31.45
CA GLY A 280 -29.96 -14.70 -31.32
C GLY A 280 -30.98 -14.93 -30.20
N ARG A 281 -31.52 -13.86 -29.63
CA ARG A 281 -32.67 -13.99 -28.73
C ARG A 281 -33.94 -14.31 -29.51
N ALA A 282 -34.96 -14.77 -28.80
CA ALA A 282 -36.29 -15.03 -29.38
C ALA A 282 -36.92 -13.78 -30.02
N ASP A 283 -36.50 -12.59 -29.61
CA ASP A 283 -36.90 -11.29 -30.18
C ASP A 283 -36.05 -10.86 -31.39
N GLY A 284 -35.15 -11.72 -31.88
CA GLY A 284 -34.23 -11.42 -32.98
C GLY A 284 -33.04 -10.54 -32.61
N THR A 285 -32.89 -10.13 -31.34
CA THR A 285 -31.80 -9.23 -30.91
C THR A 285 -30.56 -9.96 -30.39
N PHE A 286 -29.38 -9.35 -30.53
CA PHE A 286 -28.13 -9.88 -29.99
C PHE A 286 -27.96 -9.63 -28.46
N ALA A 287 -28.53 -8.53 -27.95
CA ALA A 287 -28.47 -8.10 -26.56
C ALA A 287 -27.05 -8.12 -25.92
N PRO A 288 -26.12 -7.30 -26.44
CA PRO A 288 -24.68 -7.33 -26.14
C PRO A 288 -24.31 -7.22 -24.65
N SER A 289 -25.06 -6.44 -23.88
CA SER A 289 -24.78 -6.22 -22.44
C SER A 289 -25.30 -7.35 -21.53
N SER A 290 -26.03 -8.31 -22.07
CA SER A 290 -26.61 -9.38 -21.27
C SER A 290 -25.58 -10.42 -20.90
N TYR A 291 -25.77 -11.05 -19.73
CA TYR A 291 -24.91 -12.14 -19.29
C TYR A 291 -24.93 -13.29 -20.28
N MET A 292 -23.73 -13.82 -20.53
CA MET A 292 -23.56 -15.02 -21.31
C MET A 292 -23.87 -16.23 -20.43
N ARG A 293 -24.65 -17.17 -20.96
CA ARG A 293 -25.03 -18.40 -20.26
C ARG A 293 -24.19 -19.58 -20.75
N ARG A 294 -24.19 -20.68 -20.01
CA ARG A 294 -23.44 -21.90 -20.37
C ARG A 294 -23.89 -22.49 -21.71
N GLY A 295 -25.20 -22.47 -22.00
CA GLY A 295 -25.73 -22.88 -23.31
C GLY A 295 -25.19 -22.02 -24.45
N ASP A 296 -25.19 -20.68 -24.27
CA ASP A 296 -24.60 -19.76 -25.25
C ASP A 296 -23.12 -20.04 -25.47
N LEU A 297 -22.38 -20.34 -24.39
CA LEU A 297 -20.95 -20.66 -24.46
C LEU A 297 -20.69 -21.93 -25.26
N ALA A 298 -21.48 -22.98 -25.06
CA ALA A 298 -21.36 -24.21 -25.82
C ALA A 298 -21.56 -23.95 -27.32
N VAL A 299 -22.62 -23.23 -27.68
CA VAL A 299 -22.88 -22.86 -29.09
C VAL A 299 -21.70 -22.08 -29.66
N SER A 300 -21.25 -21.05 -28.95
CA SER A 300 -20.16 -20.20 -29.43
C SER A 300 -18.84 -20.94 -29.59
N LEU A 301 -18.46 -21.82 -28.65
CA LEU A 301 -17.22 -22.59 -28.76
C LEU A 301 -17.31 -23.63 -29.88
N VAL A 302 -18.40 -24.41 -29.94
CA VAL A 302 -18.58 -25.45 -30.98
C VAL A 302 -18.54 -24.86 -32.38
N LYS A 303 -19.25 -23.75 -32.61
CA LYS A 303 -19.19 -23.05 -33.89
C LYS A 303 -17.80 -22.45 -34.13
N ALA A 304 -17.16 -21.95 -33.08
CA ALA A 304 -15.88 -21.29 -33.23
C ALA A 304 -14.71 -22.18 -33.63
N PHE A 305 -14.80 -23.45 -33.26
CA PHE A 305 -13.80 -24.45 -33.61
C PHE A 305 -14.27 -25.37 -34.75
N GLY A 306 -15.42 -25.10 -35.37
CA GLY A 306 -15.89 -25.80 -36.56
C GLY A 306 -16.56 -27.17 -36.30
N TRP A 307 -16.94 -27.47 -35.06
CA TRP A 307 -17.46 -28.78 -34.66
C TRP A 307 -18.98 -28.94 -34.86
N GLN A 308 -19.68 -27.93 -35.38
CA GLN A 308 -21.15 -27.92 -35.43
C GLN A 308 -21.76 -29.02 -36.30
N ASN A 309 -20.99 -29.64 -37.20
CA ASN A 309 -21.45 -30.70 -38.08
C ASN A 309 -21.19 -32.11 -37.51
N GLU A 310 -20.52 -32.21 -36.37
CA GLU A 310 -20.22 -33.47 -35.70
C GLU A 310 -21.41 -33.98 -34.87
N THR A 311 -21.28 -35.21 -34.38
CA THR A 311 -22.24 -35.90 -33.52
C THR A 311 -21.62 -36.19 -32.15
N ALA A 312 -22.41 -36.05 -31.09
CA ALA A 312 -22.02 -36.37 -29.71
C ALA A 312 -23.18 -37.07 -29.00
N SER A 313 -22.86 -38.03 -28.12
CA SER A 313 -23.87 -38.86 -27.43
C SER A 313 -23.92 -38.64 -25.91
N ILE A 314 -23.50 -37.47 -25.44
CA ILE A 314 -23.51 -37.12 -24.01
C ILE A 314 -24.92 -36.76 -23.54
N ALA A 315 -25.37 -37.46 -22.49
CA ALA A 315 -26.64 -37.17 -21.82
C ALA A 315 -26.48 -36.19 -20.65
N PHE A 316 -27.50 -35.37 -20.44
CA PHE A 316 -27.63 -34.41 -19.34
C PHE A 316 -28.97 -34.62 -18.63
N SER A 317 -28.97 -34.49 -17.31
CA SER A 317 -30.20 -34.63 -16.50
C SER A 317 -31.15 -33.44 -16.62
N ASP A 318 -30.64 -32.26 -16.97
CA ASP A 318 -31.36 -30.99 -17.01
C ASP A 318 -31.47 -30.39 -18.43
N LEU A 319 -30.99 -31.10 -19.46
CA LEU A 319 -31.02 -30.64 -20.84
C LEU A 319 -31.46 -31.77 -21.79
N PRO A 320 -32.75 -31.88 -22.12
CA PRO A 320 -33.28 -32.97 -22.93
C PRO A 320 -32.75 -32.93 -24.37
N THR A 321 -32.69 -34.08 -25.03
CA THR A 321 -32.22 -34.23 -26.43
C THR A 321 -33.05 -33.43 -27.44
N SER A 322 -34.32 -33.14 -27.11
CA SER A 322 -35.20 -32.26 -27.89
C SER A 322 -34.80 -30.78 -27.84
N SER A 323 -33.95 -30.37 -26.89
CA SER A 323 -33.48 -28.98 -26.81
C SER A 323 -32.51 -28.66 -27.93
N PRO A 324 -32.66 -27.51 -28.63
CA PRO A 324 -31.71 -27.10 -29.68
C PRO A 324 -30.29 -26.85 -29.13
N LEU A 325 -30.15 -26.65 -27.81
CA LEU A 325 -28.85 -26.48 -27.16
C LEU A 325 -28.16 -27.80 -26.84
N HIS A 326 -28.88 -28.93 -26.84
CA HIS A 326 -28.36 -30.22 -26.40
C HIS A 326 -27.16 -30.66 -27.24
N LYS A 327 -27.28 -30.62 -28.57
CA LYS A 327 -26.20 -30.97 -29.50
C LYS A 327 -24.91 -30.19 -29.19
N TYR A 328 -25.01 -28.88 -29.03
CA TYR A 328 -23.86 -28.03 -28.77
C TYR A 328 -23.26 -28.29 -27.37
N ALA A 329 -24.10 -28.48 -26.37
CA ALA A 329 -23.65 -28.84 -25.02
C ALA A 329 -22.89 -30.18 -25.02
N ALA A 330 -23.43 -31.20 -25.72
CA ALA A 330 -22.80 -32.51 -25.83
C ALA A 330 -21.43 -32.42 -26.52
N LEU A 331 -21.36 -31.76 -27.68
CA LEU A 331 -20.09 -31.53 -28.40
C LEU A 331 -19.07 -30.75 -27.56
N ALA A 332 -19.49 -29.69 -26.87
CA ALA A 332 -18.59 -28.90 -26.04
C ALA A 332 -18.01 -29.70 -24.85
N VAL A 333 -18.77 -30.66 -24.30
CA VAL A 333 -18.29 -31.56 -23.25
C VAL A 333 -17.40 -32.67 -23.82
N GLU A 334 -17.76 -33.23 -24.97
CA GLU A 334 -16.99 -34.27 -25.67
C GLU A 334 -15.59 -33.78 -26.09
N HIS A 335 -15.50 -32.57 -26.64
CA HIS A 335 -14.22 -31.89 -26.93
C HIS A 335 -13.49 -31.38 -25.68
N GLY A 336 -14.06 -31.56 -24.49
CA GLY A 336 -13.44 -31.20 -23.21
C GLY A 336 -13.30 -29.70 -22.94
N VAL A 337 -13.86 -28.83 -23.78
CA VAL A 337 -13.84 -27.37 -23.62
C VAL A 337 -14.80 -26.89 -22.52
N MET A 338 -15.84 -27.67 -22.27
CA MET A 338 -16.77 -27.52 -21.15
C MET A 338 -16.89 -28.84 -20.37
N GLY A 339 -17.53 -28.78 -19.21
CA GLY A 339 -17.86 -29.97 -18.41
C GLY A 339 -19.20 -29.73 -17.73
N TYR A 340 -19.72 -30.74 -17.02
CA TYR A 340 -20.94 -30.61 -16.22
C TYR A 340 -20.85 -29.46 -15.22
N GLN A 341 -21.97 -28.75 -14.99
CA GLN A 341 -22.08 -27.84 -13.86
C GLN A 341 -22.05 -28.61 -12.55
N ASN A 342 -22.77 -29.74 -12.49
CA ASN A 342 -22.71 -30.70 -11.40
C ASN A 342 -22.40 -32.08 -11.99
N SER A 343 -21.18 -32.57 -11.75
CA SER A 343 -20.75 -33.87 -12.26
C SER A 343 -21.48 -35.05 -11.63
N THR A 344 -21.95 -34.90 -10.39
CA THR A 344 -22.65 -35.96 -9.65
C THR A 344 -24.04 -36.19 -10.22
N THR A 345 -24.78 -35.11 -10.47
CA THR A 345 -26.15 -35.18 -11.04
C THR A 345 -26.17 -35.11 -12.56
N LYS A 346 -25.00 -34.99 -13.21
CA LYS A 346 -24.86 -34.82 -14.67
C LYS A 346 -25.63 -33.63 -15.25
N GLU A 347 -25.73 -32.54 -14.49
CA GLU A 347 -26.38 -31.31 -14.95
C GLU A 347 -25.42 -30.49 -15.83
N PHE A 348 -25.88 -30.07 -17.00
CA PHE A 348 -25.16 -29.13 -17.84
C PHE A 348 -25.34 -27.69 -17.37
N GLY A 349 -26.54 -27.31 -16.92
CA GLY A 349 -26.85 -25.98 -16.42
C GLY A 349 -26.94 -24.91 -17.50
N ALA A 350 -27.66 -25.17 -18.59
CA ALA A 350 -27.66 -24.33 -19.80
C ALA A 350 -27.98 -22.84 -19.53
N ALA A 351 -28.88 -22.55 -18.57
CA ALA A 351 -29.31 -21.20 -18.24
C ALA A 351 -28.36 -20.43 -17.30
N THR A 352 -27.40 -21.11 -16.68
CA THR A 352 -26.51 -20.52 -15.68
C THR A 352 -25.54 -19.51 -16.32
N PRO A 353 -25.41 -18.29 -15.77
CA PRO A 353 -24.41 -17.34 -16.22
C PRO A 353 -22.98 -17.86 -16.06
N ILE A 354 -22.10 -17.56 -17.02
CA ILE A 354 -20.68 -17.91 -16.94
C ILE A 354 -19.85 -16.77 -16.34
N SER A 355 -18.73 -17.13 -15.71
CA SER A 355 -17.72 -16.16 -15.28
C SER A 355 -16.75 -15.79 -16.41
N ALA A 356 -16.04 -14.67 -16.28
CA ALA A 356 -14.95 -14.32 -17.20
C ALA A 356 -13.87 -15.40 -17.27
N ALA A 357 -13.55 -16.05 -16.14
CA ALA A 357 -12.62 -17.17 -16.10
C ALA A 357 -13.14 -18.38 -16.89
N THR A 358 -14.43 -18.71 -16.75
CA THR A 358 -15.07 -19.82 -17.48
C THR A 358 -14.96 -19.60 -18.99
N ALA A 359 -15.22 -18.38 -19.48
CA ALA A 359 -15.06 -18.04 -20.89
C ALA A 359 -13.62 -18.26 -21.38
N MET A 360 -12.63 -17.74 -20.66
CA MET A 360 -11.21 -17.87 -21.04
C MET A 360 -10.73 -19.32 -21.00
N ILE A 361 -11.19 -20.11 -20.02
CA ILE A 361 -10.87 -21.54 -19.94
C ILE A 361 -11.39 -22.26 -21.18
N GLY A 362 -12.65 -22.03 -21.57
CA GLY A 362 -13.25 -22.67 -22.75
C GLY A 362 -12.49 -22.34 -24.03
N ILE A 363 -12.16 -21.06 -24.25
CA ILE A 363 -11.39 -20.61 -25.42
C ILE A 363 -10.00 -21.26 -25.44
N VAL A 364 -9.24 -21.15 -24.35
CA VAL A 364 -7.86 -21.69 -24.29
C VAL A 364 -7.83 -23.21 -24.46
N LYS A 365 -8.84 -23.92 -23.93
CA LYS A 365 -8.99 -25.36 -24.14
C LYS A 365 -9.25 -25.70 -25.61
N GLY A 366 -10.18 -25.00 -26.25
CA GLY A 366 -10.50 -25.25 -27.67
C GLY A 366 -9.34 -24.93 -28.61
N MET A 367 -8.49 -23.96 -28.24
CA MET A 367 -7.22 -23.69 -28.93
C MET A 367 -6.15 -24.78 -28.73
N GLY A 368 -6.41 -25.83 -27.94
CA GLY A 368 -5.45 -26.90 -27.66
C GLY A 368 -4.31 -26.50 -26.72
N LEU A 369 -4.46 -25.43 -25.94
CA LEU A 369 -3.39 -24.86 -25.10
C LEU A 369 -3.48 -25.27 -23.62
N SER A 370 -4.24 -26.32 -23.32
CA SER A 370 -4.43 -26.85 -21.96
C SER A 370 -3.12 -27.30 -21.31
N SER A 371 -2.19 -27.87 -22.08
CA SER A 371 -0.87 -28.29 -21.57
C SER A 371 -0.03 -27.11 -21.10
N LEU A 372 -0.02 -25.99 -21.83
CA LEU A 372 0.65 -24.76 -21.40
C LEU A 372 0.03 -24.20 -20.12
N ALA A 373 -1.30 -24.19 -20.04
CA ALA A 373 -2.00 -23.78 -18.83
C ALA A 373 -1.63 -24.69 -17.63
N ALA A 374 -1.52 -26.01 -17.85
CA ALA A 374 -1.11 -26.97 -16.85
C ALA A 374 0.34 -26.75 -16.38
N ASN A 375 1.28 -26.47 -17.30
CA ASN A 375 2.68 -26.17 -16.94
C ASN A 375 2.78 -24.94 -16.03
N ILE A 376 2.07 -23.85 -16.38
CA ILE A 376 2.03 -22.63 -15.55
C ILE A 376 1.43 -22.91 -14.17
N ARG A 377 0.41 -23.76 -14.12
CA ARG A 377 -0.26 -24.17 -12.89
C ARG A 377 0.64 -25.05 -12.00
N ALA A 378 1.45 -25.91 -12.58
CA ALA A 378 2.36 -26.80 -11.84
C ALA A 378 3.40 -26.03 -11.01
N GLN A 379 3.73 -24.79 -11.38
CA GLN A 379 4.58 -23.90 -10.58
C GLN A 379 4.03 -23.64 -9.17
N ASP A 380 2.70 -23.65 -9.00
CA ASP A 380 2.04 -23.46 -7.71
C ASP A 380 0.58 -23.96 -7.75
N THR A 381 0.40 -25.19 -7.26
CA THR A 381 -0.89 -25.88 -7.18
C THR A 381 -1.79 -25.38 -6.04
N ALA A 382 -1.30 -24.52 -5.14
CA ALA A 382 -2.07 -24.02 -4.00
C ALA A 382 -3.01 -22.85 -4.34
N THR A 383 -2.93 -22.31 -5.57
CA THR A 383 -3.72 -21.15 -6.02
C THR A 383 -5.02 -21.58 -6.73
N PRO A 384 -5.87 -20.70 -7.29
CA PRO A 384 -7.02 -21.15 -8.08
C PRO A 384 -6.63 -21.94 -9.35
N SER A 385 -7.35 -23.02 -9.65
CA SER A 385 -7.11 -23.89 -10.84
C SER A 385 -7.19 -23.15 -12.18
N ARG A 386 -7.96 -22.06 -12.23
CA ARG A 386 -8.09 -21.18 -13.41
C ARG A 386 -6.80 -20.44 -13.81
N ASN A 387 -5.81 -20.34 -12.92
CA ASN A 387 -4.70 -19.41 -13.09
C ASN A 387 -3.88 -19.64 -14.36
N GLY A 388 -3.56 -20.89 -14.69
CA GLY A 388 -2.82 -21.21 -15.92
C GLY A 388 -3.53 -20.71 -17.18
N TYR A 389 -4.83 -20.99 -17.28
CA TYR A 389 -5.66 -20.54 -18.40
C TYR A 389 -5.74 -19.01 -18.48
N MET A 390 -5.83 -18.32 -17.35
CA MET A 390 -5.87 -16.85 -17.33
C MET A 390 -4.55 -16.22 -17.78
N VAL A 391 -3.39 -16.82 -17.43
CA VAL A 391 -2.08 -16.36 -17.91
C VAL A 391 -1.96 -16.57 -19.42
N VAL A 392 -2.40 -17.72 -19.94
CA VAL A 392 -2.40 -17.99 -21.38
C VAL A 392 -3.30 -16.97 -22.10
N ALA A 393 -4.54 -16.82 -21.67
CA ALA A 393 -5.48 -15.88 -22.28
C ALA A 393 -5.00 -14.42 -22.23
N GLY A 394 -4.40 -14.00 -21.11
CA GLY A 394 -3.82 -12.67 -20.94
C GLY A 394 -2.65 -12.44 -21.89
N ASN A 395 -1.75 -13.42 -22.03
CA ASN A 395 -0.61 -13.33 -22.95
C ASN A 395 -0.99 -13.30 -24.42
N LEU A 396 -2.02 -14.06 -24.82
CA LEU A 396 -2.56 -14.01 -26.17
C LEU A 396 -3.36 -12.72 -26.43
N GLY A 397 -3.73 -12.00 -25.36
CA GLY A 397 -4.45 -10.74 -25.43
C GLY A 397 -5.94 -10.92 -25.71
N LEU A 398 -6.51 -12.10 -25.40
CA LEU A 398 -7.90 -12.46 -25.70
C LEU A 398 -8.92 -11.57 -24.98
N ARG A 399 -8.52 -10.93 -23.87
CA ARG A 399 -9.36 -9.98 -23.15
C ARG A 399 -9.11 -8.55 -23.59
N TYR A 400 -10.11 -7.70 -23.46
CA TYR A 400 -9.93 -6.26 -23.67
C TYR A 400 -9.40 -5.60 -22.41
N SER A 401 -8.30 -4.86 -22.53
CA SER A 401 -7.57 -4.33 -21.39
C SER A 401 -8.32 -3.29 -20.57
N TYR A 402 -9.39 -2.72 -21.10
CA TYR A 402 -10.21 -1.71 -20.40
C TYR A 402 -11.43 -2.30 -19.70
N THR A 403 -11.67 -3.61 -19.86
CA THR A 403 -12.85 -4.26 -19.29
C THR A 403 -12.56 -4.66 -17.87
N ARG A 404 -13.17 -3.95 -16.91
CA ARG A 404 -12.93 -4.12 -15.47
C ARG A 404 -13.69 -5.32 -14.90
N ILE A 405 -13.75 -6.42 -15.64
CA ILE A 405 -14.46 -7.64 -15.24
C ILE A 405 -13.48 -8.56 -14.52
N PHE A 406 -13.80 -8.89 -13.28
CA PHE A 406 -12.94 -9.76 -12.48
C PHE A 406 -13.13 -11.22 -12.91
N PRO A 407 -12.14 -12.10 -12.71
CA PRO A 407 -12.23 -13.49 -13.15
C PRO A 407 -13.50 -14.22 -12.71
N SER A 408 -14.01 -13.93 -11.50
CA SER A 408 -15.21 -14.56 -10.93
C SER A 408 -16.52 -13.83 -11.28
N ARG A 409 -16.49 -12.67 -11.93
CA ARG A 409 -17.69 -11.90 -12.27
C ARG A 409 -18.31 -12.42 -13.56
N ALA A 410 -19.62 -12.23 -13.68
CA ALA A 410 -20.38 -12.63 -14.85
C ALA A 410 -19.81 -12.01 -16.13
N TYR A 411 -19.63 -12.84 -17.14
CA TYR A 411 -19.21 -12.42 -18.47
C TYR A 411 -20.44 -12.09 -19.32
N ASN A 412 -20.33 -11.08 -20.18
CA ASN A 412 -21.44 -10.70 -21.05
C ASN A 412 -21.13 -11.06 -22.51
N ARG A 413 -22.18 -11.08 -23.33
CA ARG A 413 -22.13 -11.53 -24.72
C ARG A 413 -21.19 -10.68 -25.58
N ARG A 414 -21.15 -9.37 -25.36
CA ARG A 414 -20.22 -8.44 -26.03
C ARG A 414 -18.76 -8.78 -25.77
N GLU A 415 -18.41 -9.03 -24.51
CA GLU A 415 -17.04 -9.35 -24.10
C GLU A 415 -16.57 -10.70 -24.67
N MET A 416 -17.47 -11.68 -24.69
CA MET A 416 -17.20 -12.96 -25.33
C MET A 416 -16.95 -12.79 -26.82
N SER A 417 -17.81 -12.03 -27.52
CA SER A 417 -17.68 -11.82 -28.96
C SER A 417 -16.31 -11.27 -29.29
N LEU A 418 -15.87 -10.24 -28.57
CA LEU A 418 -14.54 -9.67 -28.74
C LEU A 418 -13.42 -10.68 -28.44
N SER A 419 -13.60 -11.54 -27.45
CA SER A 419 -12.59 -12.56 -27.15
C SER A 419 -12.45 -13.58 -28.28
N LEU A 420 -13.57 -13.96 -28.91
CA LEU A 420 -13.59 -14.82 -30.09
C LEU A 420 -13.00 -14.09 -31.31
N ASP A 421 -13.35 -12.81 -31.54
CA ASP A 421 -12.73 -11.97 -32.59
C ASP A 421 -11.21 -12.03 -32.52
N LYS A 422 -10.68 -11.77 -31.32
CA LYS A 422 -9.25 -11.74 -31.07
C LYS A 422 -8.60 -13.10 -31.20
N MET A 423 -9.32 -14.17 -30.88
CA MET A 423 -8.86 -15.54 -31.09
C MET A 423 -8.73 -15.86 -32.58
N LEU A 424 -9.74 -15.50 -33.38
CA LEU A 424 -9.74 -15.77 -34.83
C LEU A 424 -8.67 -14.99 -35.58
N HIS A 425 -8.39 -13.76 -35.15
CA HIS A 425 -7.36 -12.91 -35.74
C HIS A 425 -6.02 -13.00 -34.99
N LEU A 426 -5.82 -14.05 -34.19
CA LEU A 426 -4.59 -14.20 -33.40
C LEU A 426 -3.44 -14.63 -34.30
N PRO A 427 -2.34 -13.86 -34.37
CA PRO A 427 -1.21 -14.24 -35.21
C PRO A 427 -0.48 -15.45 -34.62
N ALA A 428 -0.10 -16.40 -35.47
CA ALA A 428 0.52 -17.67 -35.08
C ALA A 428 1.75 -17.50 -34.18
N TRP A 429 2.59 -16.50 -34.46
CA TRP A 429 3.80 -16.22 -33.67
C TRP A 429 3.52 -15.99 -32.18
N LYS A 430 2.33 -15.52 -31.79
CA LYS A 430 1.99 -15.37 -30.36
C LYS A 430 1.82 -16.72 -29.67
N ILE A 431 1.28 -17.71 -30.37
CA ILE A 431 1.15 -19.07 -29.86
C ILE A 431 2.54 -19.71 -29.74
N ASP A 432 3.40 -19.53 -30.74
CA ASP A 432 4.76 -20.08 -30.71
C ASP A 432 5.60 -19.45 -29.60
N ARG A 433 5.51 -18.12 -29.45
CA ARG A 433 6.09 -17.41 -28.29
C ARG A 433 5.56 -17.98 -26.98
N MET A 434 4.27 -18.27 -26.86
CA MET A 434 3.70 -18.86 -25.65
C MET A 434 4.25 -20.26 -25.35
N LYS A 435 4.39 -21.10 -26.37
CA LYS A 435 5.00 -22.43 -26.24
C LYS A 435 6.46 -22.32 -25.78
N ALA A 436 7.22 -21.37 -26.32
CA ALA A 436 8.60 -21.14 -25.91
C ALA A 436 8.71 -20.66 -24.45
N LEU A 437 7.86 -19.69 -24.04
CA LEU A 437 7.92 -19.12 -22.70
C LEU A 437 7.38 -20.07 -21.62
N PHE A 438 6.35 -20.86 -21.93
CA PHE A 438 5.57 -21.65 -20.96
C PHE A 438 5.47 -23.16 -21.30
N GLY A 439 6.43 -23.68 -22.05
CA GLY A 439 6.58 -25.12 -22.33
C GLY A 439 6.90 -25.95 -21.07
N PRO A 440 7.31 -27.22 -21.20
CA PRO A 440 7.49 -28.15 -20.08
C PRO A 440 8.44 -27.64 -18.98
N ALA A 441 9.47 -26.85 -19.33
CA ALA A 441 10.37 -26.22 -18.36
C ALA A 441 9.63 -25.29 -17.37
N ALA A 442 8.48 -24.74 -17.76
CA ALA A 442 7.65 -23.93 -16.88
C ALA A 442 6.99 -24.74 -15.77
N ALA A 443 6.89 -26.07 -15.88
CA ALA A 443 6.27 -26.93 -14.86
C ALA A 443 7.15 -27.18 -13.63
N GLN A 444 8.41 -26.73 -13.67
CA GLN A 444 9.36 -26.95 -12.57
C GLN A 444 8.90 -26.21 -11.30
N PRO A 445 8.76 -26.91 -10.16
CA PRO A 445 8.42 -26.29 -8.88
C PRO A 445 9.43 -25.21 -8.51
N ILE A 446 8.94 -24.14 -7.88
CA ILE A 446 9.81 -23.07 -7.41
C ILE A 446 10.16 -23.30 -5.94
N VAL A 447 11.46 -23.40 -5.64
CA VAL A 447 11.97 -23.49 -4.27
C VAL A 447 11.86 -22.13 -3.57
N GLN A 448 11.19 -22.10 -2.41
CA GLN A 448 10.85 -20.89 -1.69
C GLN A 448 10.86 -21.11 -0.19
N THR A 449 11.28 -20.11 0.59
CA THR A 449 11.02 -20.08 2.04
C THR A 449 9.54 -19.82 2.32
N ALA A 450 9.08 -20.10 3.54
CA ALA A 450 7.69 -19.86 3.94
C ALA A 450 7.24 -18.41 3.71
N LYS A 451 8.11 -17.42 4.00
CA LYS A 451 7.80 -16.00 3.78
C LYS A 451 7.73 -15.65 2.30
N GLN A 452 8.60 -16.20 1.47
CA GLN A 452 8.56 -16.01 0.01
C GLN A 452 7.27 -16.59 -0.56
N LYS A 453 6.91 -17.81 -0.14
CA LYS A 453 5.68 -18.49 -0.54
C LYS A 453 4.42 -17.70 -0.17
N ALA A 454 4.40 -17.04 1.00
CA ALA A 454 3.29 -16.17 1.39
C ALA A 454 3.09 -15.01 0.38
N VAL A 455 4.17 -14.37 -0.07
CA VAL A 455 4.12 -13.30 -1.08
C VAL A 455 3.68 -13.84 -2.44
N THR A 456 4.28 -14.92 -2.92
CA THR A 456 3.95 -15.47 -4.25
C THR A 456 2.55 -16.06 -4.31
N ASN A 457 2.06 -16.66 -3.22
CA ASN A 457 0.67 -17.13 -3.16
C ASN A 457 -0.31 -15.96 -3.15
N ALA A 458 -0.04 -14.93 -2.33
CA ALA A 458 -0.87 -13.73 -2.26
C ALA A 458 -0.97 -13.01 -3.61
N SER A 459 0.13 -12.98 -4.38
CA SER A 459 0.18 -12.37 -5.70
C SER A 459 -0.55 -13.22 -6.76
N ARG A 460 -0.34 -14.54 -6.78
CA ARG A 460 -0.99 -15.46 -7.73
C ARG A 460 -2.51 -15.59 -7.56
N GLN A 461 -3.06 -15.31 -6.38
CA GLN A 461 -4.52 -15.23 -6.20
C GLN A 461 -5.19 -14.12 -7.02
N LEU A 462 -4.41 -13.13 -7.47
CA LEU A 462 -4.89 -11.97 -8.21
C LEU A 462 -4.76 -12.15 -9.73
N ILE A 463 -4.28 -13.30 -10.23
CA ILE A 463 -4.15 -13.55 -11.67
C ILE A 463 -5.49 -13.34 -12.39
N GLY A 464 -5.43 -12.56 -13.48
CA GLY A 464 -6.58 -12.17 -14.28
C GLY A 464 -7.38 -10.98 -13.74
N TYR A 465 -7.04 -10.41 -12.59
CA TYR A 465 -7.68 -9.17 -12.11
C TYR A 465 -7.30 -8.01 -13.03
N PRO A 466 -8.23 -7.07 -13.32
CA PRO A 466 -8.01 -6.06 -14.36
C PRO A 466 -6.87 -5.10 -14.07
N TYR A 467 -6.28 -4.59 -15.14
CA TYR A 467 -5.36 -3.48 -15.06
C TYR A 467 -6.15 -2.18 -14.90
N VAL A 468 -5.82 -1.38 -13.90
CA VAL A 468 -6.40 -0.04 -13.68
C VAL A 468 -5.28 0.89 -13.28
N TRP A 469 -4.96 1.88 -14.11
CA TRP A 469 -3.95 2.89 -13.79
C TRP A 469 -4.30 3.62 -12.49
N GLY A 470 -3.32 3.76 -11.58
CA GLY A 470 -3.53 4.31 -10.24
C GLY A 470 -4.23 3.34 -9.28
N GLY A 471 -4.75 2.21 -9.75
CA GLY A 471 -5.45 1.22 -8.95
C GLY A 471 -4.52 0.50 -7.98
N GLU A 472 -4.92 0.39 -6.71
CA GLU A 472 -4.21 -0.28 -5.62
C GLU A 472 -5.12 -1.22 -4.80
N SER A 473 -6.36 -1.46 -5.24
CA SER A 473 -7.38 -2.22 -4.50
C SER A 473 -8.53 -2.73 -5.37
N PHE A 474 -9.32 -3.66 -4.83
CA PHE A 474 -10.51 -4.19 -5.50
C PHE A 474 -11.62 -3.16 -5.69
N SER A 475 -11.78 -2.21 -4.77
CA SER A 475 -12.82 -1.17 -4.86
C SER A 475 -12.56 -0.18 -6.00
N GLU A 476 -11.32 -0.07 -6.46
CA GLU A 476 -10.96 0.71 -7.66
C GLU A 476 -11.17 -0.08 -8.97
N GLY A 477 -11.53 -1.36 -8.88
CA GLY A 477 -11.75 -2.22 -10.03
C GLY A 477 -10.48 -2.89 -10.57
N GLY A 478 -9.35 -2.80 -9.88
CA GLY A 478 -8.12 -3.48 -10.31
C GLY A 478 -6.84 -2.76 -9.86
N PHE A 479 -5.74 -3.11 -10.53
CA PHE A 479 -4.40 -2.69 -10.11
C PHE A 479 -3.58 -2.13 -11.26
N ASP A 480 -2.79 -1.08 -11.03
CA ASP A 480 -1.64 -0.78 -11.88
C ASP A 480 -0.44 -1.66 -11.49
N CYS A 481 0.67 -1.58 -12.22
CA CYS A 481 1.84 -2.40 -11.97
C CYS A 481 2.37 -2.25 -10.53
N SER A 482 2.51 -1.01 -10.07
CA SER A 482 3.02 -0.67 -8.74
C SER A 482 1.97 -0.78 -7.64
N GLY A 483 0.70 -0.56 -7.95
CA GLY A 483 -0.43 -0.74 -7.06
C GLY A 483 -0.71 -2.21 -6.76
N PHE A 484 -0.46 -3.11 -7.73
CA PHE A 484 -0.46 -4.55 -7.51
C PHE A 484 0.62 -4.98 -6.52
N VAL A 485 1.87 -4.55 -6.74
CA VAL A 485 2.99 -4.85 -5.82
C VAL A 485 2.73 -4.25 -4.44
N TYR A 486 2.26 -3.00 -4.40
CA TYR A 486 1.90 -2.31 -3.16
C TYR A 486 0.80 -3.05 -2.40
N TYR A 487 -0.27 -3.48 -3.08
CA TYR A 487 -1.34 -4.25 -2.45
C TYR A 487 -0.84 -5.55 -1.83
N VAL A 488 -0.04 -6.33 -2.57
CA VAL A 488 0.50 -7.62 -2.08
C VAL A 488 1.38 -7.41 -0.86
N PHE A 489 2.35 -6.50 -0.92
CA PHE A 489 3.31 -6.30 0.17
C PHE A 489 2.71 -5.52 1.35
N ARG A 490 2.13 -4.34 1.09
CA ARG A 490 1.71 -3.39 2.13
C ARG A 490 0.33 -3.68 2.68
N THR A 491 -0.66 -3.84 1.81
CA THR A 491 -2.06 -3.97 2.21
C THR A 491 -2.33 -5.37 2.74
N ARG A 492 -1.83 -6.40 2.05
CA ARG A 492 -2.15 -7.79 2.36
C ARG A 492 -1.20 -8.43 3.36
N LEU A 493 0.09 -8.08 3.35
CA LEU A 493 1.13 -8.73 4.15
C LEU A 493 1.84 -7.79 5.14
N GLY A 494 1.51 -6.50 5.16
CA GLY A 494 2.04 -5.54 6.15
C GLY A 494 3.48 -5.07 5.95
N TYR A 495 4.16 -5.46 4.86
CA TYR A 495 5.50 -4.98 4.54
C TYR A 495 5.49 -3.49 4.12
N SER A 496 6.51 -2.74 4.52
CA SER A 496 6.68 -1.37 4.02
C SER A 496 7.18 -1.41 2.56
N ILE A 497 6.49 -0.71 1.68
CA ILE A 497 6.96 -0.49 0.30
C ILE A 497 6.39 0.84 -0.20
N GLN A 498 7.11 1.49 -1.11
CA GLN A 498 6.64 2.71 -1.75
C GLN A 498 5.54 2.40 -2.77
N ARG A 499 4.60 3.33 -2.96
CA ARG A 499 3.46 3.13 -3.87
C ARG A 499 3.84 3.17 -5.35
N THR A 500 4.80 4.00 -5.75
CA THR A 500 5.20 4.13 -7.17
C THR A 500 6.37 3.22 -7.48
N SER A 501 6.43 2.68 -8.70
CA SER A 501 7.52 1.82 -9.18
C SER A 501 8.89 2.51 -9.06
N ALA A 502 8.97 3.79 -9.44
CA ALA A 502 10.18 4.60 -9.34
C ALA A 502 10.66 4.79 -7.89
N ALA A 503 9.76 5.10 -6.95
CA ALA A 503 10.11 5.24 -5.54
C ALA A 503 10.57 3.90 -4.95
N ALA A 504 9.82 2.83 -5.23
CA ALA A 504 10.11 1.51 -4.69
C ALA A 504 11.45 0.98 -5.23
N GLY A 505 11.72 1.17 -6.52
CA GLY A 505 13.00 0.82 -7.14
C GLY A 505 14.19 1.62 -6.61
N ALA A 506 13.96 2.84 -6.11
CA ALA A 506 14.98 3.70 -5.50
C ALA A 506 15.14 3.51 -3.98
N ASP A 507 14.38 2.60 -3.34
CA ASP A 507 14.33 2.49 -1.89
C ASP A 507 15.54 1.74 -1.31
N ASN A 508 16.50 2.50 -0.75
CA ASN A 508 17.74 1.97 -0.21
C ASN A 508 17.61 1.29 1.16
N ARG A 509 16.39 1.23 1.73
CA ARG A 509 16.13 0.37 2.90
C ARG A 509 16.27 -1.12 2.58
N TYR A 510 16.13 -1.47 1.29
CA TYR A 510 16.15 -2.86 0.82
C TYR A 510 17.38 -3.12 -0.08
N PRO A 511 18.06 -4.27 0.07
CA PRO A 511 19.18 -4.64 -0.79
C PRO A 511 18.80 -4.58 -2.28
N ARG A 512 19.65 -3.95 -3.09
CA ARG A 512 19.48 -3.86 -4.54
C ARG A 512 20.01 -5.12 -5.21
N ILE A 513 19.24 -5.66 -6.13
CA ILE A 513 19.63 -6.79 -6.99
C ILE A 513 19.90 -6.23 -8.39
N THR A 514 21.10 -6.45 -8.92
CA THR A 514 21.55 -5.81 -10.16
C THR A 514 21.44 -6.72 -11.38
N ARG A 515 21.29 -8.03 -11.20
CA ARG A 515 21.24 -9.03 -12.28
C ARG A 515 20.09 -10.00 -12.05
N VAL A 516 19.47 -10.46 -13.13
CA VAL A 516 18.33 -11.41 -13.09
C VAL A 516 18.71 -12.72 -12.40
N SER A 517 19.94 -13.22 -12.62
CA SER A 517 20.44 -14.45 -11.99
C SER A 517 20.57 -14.39 -10.46
N ALA A 518 20.58 -13.20 -9.87
CA ALA A 518 20.66 -13.00 -8.42
C ALA A 518 19.28 -12.80 -7.77
N LEU A 519 18.20 -12.78 -8.56
CA LEU A 519 16.84 -12.66 -8.07
C LEU A 519 16.41 -13.93 -7.34
N ARG A 520 15.67 -13.73 -6.26
CA ARG A 520 15.03 -14.77 -5.47
C ARG A 520 13.52 -14.55 -5.45
N PRO A 521 12.71 -15.61 -5.29
CA PRO A 521 11.27 -15.47 -5.13
C PRO A 521 10.92 -14.38 -4.12
N ALA A 522 9.87 -13.60 -4.42
CA ALA A 522 9.44 -12.42 -3.69
C ALA A 522 10.36 -11.18 -3.77
N ASP A 523 11.46 -11.20 -4.53
CA ASP A 523 12.14 -9.94 -4.89
C ASP A 523 11.22 -9.12 -5.80
N THR A 524 11.12 -7.81 -5.58
CA THR A 524 10.43 -6.92 -6.52
C THR A 524 11.37 -6.62 -7.69
N VAL A 525 10.82 -6.56 -8.90
CA VAL A 525 11.56 -6.28 -10.14
C VAL A 525 11.08 -4.97 -10.75
N TYR A 526 11.98 -4.22 -11.37
CA TYR A 526 11.71 -2.91 -11.95
C TYR A 526 12.21 -2.82 -13.38
N PHE A 527 11.46 -2.11 -14.22
CA PHE A 527 11.76 -2.00 -15.65
C PHE A 527 11.69 -0.55 -16.11
N ARG A 528 12.56 -0.21 -17.07
CA ARG A 528 12.59 1.10 -17.73
C ARG A 528 11.52 1.20 -18.80
N ALA A 529 11.10 2.43 -19.10
CA ALA A 529 10.36 2.70 -20.32
C ALA A 529 11.24 2.38 -21.54
N ALA A 530 10.65 1.80 -22.59
CA ALA A 530 11.36 1.57 -23.85
C ALA A 530 11.91 2.91 -24.38
N GLY A 531 13.21 2.97 -24.66
CA GLY A 531 13.89 4.19 -25.11
C GLY A 531 14.08 5.26 -24.03
N GLY A 532 13.80 4.97 -22.75
CA GLY A 532 13.90 5.92 -21.64
C GLY A 532 14.77 5.44 -20.48
N ASN A 533 15.22 6.38 -19.66
CA ASN A 533 16.09 6.11 -18.49
C ASN A 533 15.36 6.06 -17.14
N TYR A 534 14.03 6.08 -17.13
CA TYR A 534 13.22 6.09 -15.91
C TYR A 534 12.44 4.77 -15.73
N ILE A 535 12.28 4.36 -14.47
CA ILE A 535 11.46 3.19 -14.11
C ILE A 535 9.98 3.54 -14.32
N ASN A 536 9.28 2.75 -15.13
CA ASN A 536 7.84 2.92 -15.37
C ASN A 536 7.01 1.66 -15.07
N HIS A 537 7.64 0.50 -14.86
CA HIS A 537 6.95 -0.76 -14.64
C HIS A 537 7.61 -1.59 -13.53
N THR A 538 6.82 -2.44 -12.87
CA THR A 538 7.30 -3.29 -11.78
C THR A 538 6.48 -4.58 -11.66
N GLY A 539 7.06 -5.57 -11.00
CA GLY A 539 6.43 -6.85 -10.70
C GLY A 539 7.09 -7.54 -9.51
N ILE A 540 6.71 -8.79 -9.27
CA ILE A 540 7.24 -9.64 -8.20
C ILE A 540 7.86 -10.87 -8.86
N TYR A 541 9.14 -11.12 -8.61
CA TYR A 541 9.83 -12.31 -9.11
C TYR A 541 9.25 -13.56 -8.44
N LEU A 542 8.87 -14.52 -9.26
CA LEU A 542 8.30 -15.78 -8.81
C LEU A 542 9.38 -16.83 -8.60
N GLY A 543 10.40 -16.87 -9.48
CA GLY A 543 11.41 -17.94 -9.57
C GLY A 543 11.54 -18.45 -11.01
N ASN A 544 12.61 -19.16 -11.33
CA ASN A 544 12.84 -19.78 -12.65
C ASN A 544 12.70 -18.81 -13.85
N GLY A 545 13.04 -17.54 -13.65
CA GLY A 545 12.90 -16.49 -14.66
C GLY A 545 11.48 -15.92 -14.81
N TYR A 546 10.48 -16.43 -14.08
CA TYR A 546 9.12 -15.92 -14.13
C TYR A 546 8.91 -14.79 -13.13
N PHE A 547 8.06 -13.84 -13.50
CA PHE A 547 7.60 -12.79 -12.60
C PHE A 547 6.12 -12.48 -12.86
N ILE A 548 5.43 -12.03 -11.81
CA ILE A 548 4.02 -11.65 -11.85
C ILE A 548 3.90 -10.13 -11.75
N HIS A 549 3.00 -9.54 -12.52
CA HIS A 549 2.81 -8.09 -12.63
C HIS A 549 1.38 -7.79 -13.09
N SER A 550 0.91 -6.57 -12.87
CA SER A 550 -0.29 -6.05 -13.53
C SER A 550 0.13 -5.19 -14.72
N THR A 551 -0.32 -5.52 -15.92
CA THR A 551 0.01 -4.76 -17.14
C THR A 551 -1.18 -4.62 -18.07
N ARG A 552 -1.25 -3.49 -18.76
CA ARG A 552 -2.27 -3.21 -19.77
C ARG A 552 -2.17 -4.15 -20.97
N SER A 553 -0.98 -4.56 -21.39
CA SER A 553 -0.78 -5.45 -22.55
C SER A 553 -1.38 -6.85 -22.35
N ARG A 554 -1.52 -7.29 -21.10
CA ARG A 554 -2.16 -8.57 -20.72
C ARG A 554 -3.58 -8.40 -20.20
N GLY A 555 -4.07 -7.16 -20.16
CA GLY A 555 -5.38 -6.79 -19.63
C GLY A 555 -5.53 -6.96 -18.12
N GLY A 556 -4.42 -7.05 -17.36
CA GLY A 556 -4.45 -7.27 -15.93
C GLY A 556 -3.23 -7.96 -15.35
N VAL A 557 -3.44 -8.57 -14.19
CA VAL A 557 -2.43 -9.37 -13.49
C VAL A 557 -2.14 -10.63 -14.28
N SER A 558 -0.89 -10.79 -14.73
CA SER A 558 -0.42 -11.92 -15.52
C SER A 558 1.00 -12.31 -15.11
N ILE A 559 1.51 -13.38 -15.70
CA ILE A 559 2.90 -13.82 -15.59
C ILE A 559 3.57 -13.61 -16.95
N ASP A 560 4.78 -13.06 -16.90
CA ASP A 560 5.74 -12.97 -18.00
C ASP A 560 7.08 -13.57 -17.52
N ARG A 561 8.06 -13.67 -18.43
CA ARG A 561 9.35 -14.33 -18.18
C ARG A 561 10.51 -13.45 -18.66
N PHE A 562 11.63 -13.51 -17.94
CA PHE A 562 12.92 -13.07 -18.44
C PHE A 562 13.44 -14.12 -19.44
N ASP A 563 13.28 -13.85 -20.73
CA ASP A 563 13.72 -14.74 -21.81
C ASP A 563 14.44 -13.91 -22.89
N PRO A 564 15.78 -13.99 -23.01
CA PRO A 564 16.52 -13.17 -23.96
C PRO A 564 16.36 -13.61 -25.42
N VAL A 565 15.80 -14.80 -25.69
CA VAL A 565 15.72 -15.38 -27.03
C VAL A 565 14.35 -15.12 -27.65
N ASN A 566 13.29 -15.42 -26.90
CA ASN A 566 11.91 -15.40 -27.41
C ASN A 566 11.13 -14.14 -27.00
N ASP A 567 11.62 -13.39 -26.01
CA ASP A 567 10.95 -12.21 -25.46
C ASP A 567 11.93 -11.27 -24.72
N SER A 568 12.91 -10.74 -25.45
CA SER A 568 14.04 -10.00 -24.87
C SER A 568 13.65 -8.72 -24.13
N TYR A 569 12.46 -8.18 -24.39
CA TYR A 569 11.96 -6.93 -23.80
C TYR A 569 12.18 -6.83 -22.29
N TRP A 570 11.80 -7.86 -21.52
CA TRP A 570 11.93 -7.82 -20.06
C TRP A 570 13.38 -7.90 -19.59
N VAL A 571 14.25 -8.54 -20.36
CA VAL A 571 15.69 -8.61 -20.08
C VAL A 571 16.34 -7.26 -20.36
N GLU A 572 16.07 -6.68 -21.53
CA GLU A 572 16.62 -5.39 -21.97
C GLU A 572 16.18 -4.23 -21.07
N GLN A 573 14.91 -4.22 -20.66
CA GLN A 573 14.37 -3.13 -19.85
C GLN A 573 14.65 -3.29 -18.35
N PHE A 574 15.30 -4.38 -17.90
CA PHE A 574 15.54 -4.63 -16.49
C PHE A 574 16.38 -3.51 -15.83
N ALA A 575 15.80 -2.86 -14.82
CA ALA A 575 16.43 -1.76 -14.06
C ALA A 575 16.99 -2.20 -12.69
N GLY A 576 16.81 -3.48 -12.35
CA GLY A 576 17.18 -4.08 -11.06
C GLY A 576 15.99 -4.53 -10.24
N GLY A 577 16.26 -5.06 -9.04
CA GLY A 577 15.27 -5.49 -8.08
C GLY A 577 15.55 -5.04 -6.64
N ARG A 578 14.58 -5.25 -5.74
CA ARG A 578 14.72 -5.00 -4.30
C ARG A 578 14.28 -6.22 -3.50
N ARG A 579 15.10 -6.61 -2.52
CA ARG A 579 14.81 -7.73 -1.62
C ARG A 579 14.08 -7.26 -0.37
N ILE A 580 12.75 -7.32 -0.41
CA ILE A 580 11.88 -6.87 0.69
C ILE A 580 11.81 -7.91 1.82
N VAL A 581 11.70 -9.18 1.44
CA VAL A 581 11.62 -10.32 2.37
C VAL A 581 13.01 -10.93 2.54
N ARG A 582 13.44 -11.08 3.80
CA ARG A 582 14.69 -11.76 4.19
C ARG A 582 14.40 -13.12 4.81
#